data_AF-A0A1H2CUX4-F1
#
_entry.id   AF-A0A1H2CUX4-F1
#
_cell.length_a   1.000
_cell.length_b   1.000
_cell.length_c   1.000
_cell.angle_alpha   90.00
_cell.angle_beta   90.00
_cell.angle_gamma   90.00
#
_symmetry.space_group_name_H-M   'P 1'
#
loop_
_entity.id
_entity.type
_entity.pdbx_description
1 polymer ?
#
loop_
_entity_poly.entity_id
_entity_poly.type
_entity_poly.pdbx_seq_one_letter_code
_entity_poly.pdbx_strand_id
1 'polypeptide(L)'
;MSGPRTEVDLLRTVTAGTYPVHCRRHEVSGLEQDTATAADAISPVYGGITYVVPCGAQKRNRPARARDLYLGQMFHHTLVAAERAAAADTAESGSPARVLILSGRYGLVHPDQLLEPYEQRIDVPGAVSAATIAAQATAFGIGWRAEVYALLPKAYLARLDAALKPLDVYVQDVYEGCGSIFEQRRVNTFVRLPGAAAADTDTAGPGLLVWIGGDVSALWEGDRVLISYDRLRTVKTPPVATAAWVLDSGAYRHLEKNRTWTVSAARYAADIRRYAAEIGRLVWAAPQDWPASPRTLTATGLTEFEHQIRTTVSVIQLRAADTGVPILPVLTGATPAGYLRHLDMYRRAGVDLHAEPLVGVGALLGRPRAEAAAIVRLLHAAGLTRLHLFGGKGRLLETVGHLATSIDSSGWSDQARRREELCPHGLVKWERNCPQAAREWAARQAALAARAASAGQDADPWAGVLAELLPSLC
;
A
#
# COMPACT_ATOMS: atom_id res chain seq x y z
N MET A 1 22.87 -22.77 38.46
CA MET A 1 23.72 -22.79 37.26
C MET A 1 23.07 -23.70 36.25
N SER A 2 22.40 -23.05 35.32
CA SER A 2 21.52 -23.63 34.31
C SER A 2 22.23 -23.52 32.97
N GLY A 3 22.17 -24.56 32.14
CA GLY A 3 22.65 -24.57 30.76
C GLY A 3 21.90 -25.65 29.97
N PRO A 4 21.57 -25.41 28.70
CA PRO A 4 20.20 -25.55 28.22
C PRO A 4 19.95 -26.80 27.37
N ARG A 5 18.70 -27.29 27.45
CA ARG A 5 18.14 -28.32 26.56
C ARG A 5 17.73 -27.69 25.24
N THR A 6 17.99 -28.41 24.16
CA THR A 6 17.73 -28.09 22.76
C THR A 6 16.24 -28.04 22.43
N GLU A 7 15.82 -26.98 21.75
CA GLU A 7 14.44 -26.63 21.39
C GLU A 7 14.02 -27.28 20.06
N VAL A 8 13.88 -28.62 20.06
CA VAL A 8 13.25 -29.39 18.98
C VAL A 8 12.41 -30.50 19.63
N ASP A 9 11.29 -30.15 20.29
CA ASP A 9 10.26 -31.14 20.69
C ASP A 9 8.93 -30.56 21.24
N LEU A 10 8.48 -29.38 20.80
CA LEU A 10 7.22 -28.77 21.30
C LEU A 10 6.28 -28.26 20.20
N LEU A 11 6.11 -29.01 19.12
CA LEU A 11 5.06 -28.75 18.11
C LEU A 11 4.41 -30.06 17.65
N ARG A 12 3.63 -30.71 18.53
CA ARG A 12 2.71 -31.81 18.14
C ARG A 12 1.71 -32.18 19.25
N THR A 13 0.79 -31.28 19.58
CA THR A 13 -0.50 -31.64 20.19
C THR A 13 -1.36 -30.39 20.25
N VAL A 14 -2.37 -30.29 19.39
CA VAL A 14 -3.79 -29.99 19.70
C VAL A 14 -4.52 -30.07 18.35
N THR A 15 -5.07 -31.25 18.05
CA THR A 15 -6.19 -31.39 17.11
C THR A 15 -7.33 -32.08 17.86
N ALA A 16 -8.55 -31.63 17.56
CA ALA A 16 -9.84 -32.24 17.89
C ALA A 16 -10.22 -32.34 19.38
N GLY A 17 -11.05 -31.38 19.81
CA GLY A 17 -11.83 -31.44 21.05
C GLY A 17 -13.19 -30.80 20.86
N THR A 18 -14.08 -31.51 20.16
CA THR A 18 -15.53 -31.23 20.13
C THR A 18 -16.14 -31.46 21.51
N TYR A 19 -16.73 -30.42 22.10
CA TYR A 19 -17.68 -30.56 23.21
C TYR A 19 -19.00 -29.86 22.84
N PRO A 20 -20.13 -30.58 22.80
CA PRO A 20 -21.44 -30.00 22.47
C PRO A 20 -22.06 -29.36 23.72
N VAL A 21 -22.44 -28.09 23.64
CA VAL A 21 -23.32 -27.47 24.64
C VAL A 21 -24.75 -27.57 24.13
N HIS A 22 -25.46 -28.62 24.59
CA HIS A 22 -26.90 -28.72 24.48
C HIS A 22 -27.56 -27.68 25.40
N CYS A 23 -28.19 -26.64 24.83
CA CYS A 23 -29.13 -25.81 25.56
C CYS A 23 -30.55 -26.36 25.33
N ARG A 24 -31.13 -26.99 26.36
CA ARG A 24 -32.52 -27.48 26.36
C ARG A 24 -33.48 -26.29 26.26
N ARG A 25 -34.38 -26.31 25.28
CA ARG A 25 -35.58 -25.45 25.28
C ARG A 25 -36.48 -25.88 26.43
N HIS A 26 -36.69 -25.00 27.40
CA HIS A 26 -37.86 -25.05 28.27
C HIS A 26 -38.95 -24.17 27.65
N GLU A 27 -40.02 -24.81 27.20
CA GLU A 27 -41.31 -24.15 26.98
C GLU A 27 -41.90 -23.80 28.36
N VAL A 28 -42.30 -22.55 28.54
CA VAL A 28 -43.22 -22.16 29.60
C VAL A 28 -44.34 -21.36 28.96
N SER A 29 -45.48 -22.03 28.81
CA SER A 29 -46.79 -21.42 28.63
C SER A 29 -47.30 -20.90 29.97
N GLY A 30 -47.82 -19.68 30.02
CA GLY A 30 -48.52 -19.15 31.19
C GLY A 30 -48.88 -17.68 31.02
N LEU A 31 -50.17 -17.43 30.82
CA LEU A 31 -50.80 -16.12 30.90
C LEU A 31 -50.77 -15.61 32.35
N GLU A 32 -50.39 -14.36 32.56
CA GLU A 32 -50.99 -13.51 33.61
C GLU A 32 -50.65 -12.03 33.33
N GLN A 33 -51.71 -11.23 33.17
CA GLN A 33 -51.66 -9.78 33.16
C GLN A 33 -51.67 -9.30 34.61
N ASP A 34 -50.69 -8.49 35.04
CA ASP A 34 -51.00 -7.30 35.85
C ASP A 34 -49.83 -6.32 36.03
N THR A 35 -50.19 -5.05 35.88
CA THR A 35 -49.61 -3.79 36.38
C THR A 35 -48.08 -3.63 36.52
N ALA A 36 -47.45 -2.97 35.54
CA ALA A 36 -46.13 -2.35 35.69
C ALA A 36 -46.25 -0.82 35.76
N THR A 37 -45.89 -0.29 36.92
CA THR A 37 -45.68 1.13 37.25
C THR A 37 -44.66 1.81 36.34
N ALA A 38 -44.91 3.07 36.02
CA ALA A 38 -44.02 3.95 35.28
C ALA A 38 -42.75 4.32 36.08
N ALA A 39 -41.68 3.55 35.88
CA ALA A 39 -40.28 3.93 36.15
C ALA A 39 -39.36 3.01 35.33
N ASP A 40 -38.30 3.56 34.74
CA ASP A 40 -37.32 2.91 33.85
C ASP A 40 -37.75 2.66 32.39
N ALA A 41 -37.90 3.74 31.63
CA ALA A 41 -37.69 3.69 30.18
C ALA A 41 -36.18 3.57 29.89
N ILE A 42 -35.64 2.34 29.98
CA ILE A 42 -34.30 2.03 29.50
C ILE A 42 -34.27 2.37 28.00
N SER A 43 -33.48 3.38 27.63
CA SER A 43 -33.22 3.71 26.23
C SER A 43 -32.80 2.42 25.52
N PRO A 44 -33.37 2.06 24.35
CA PRO A 44 -33.13 0.77 23.72
C PRO A 44 -31.63 0.54 23.57
N VAL A 45 -31.13 -0.50 24.24
CA VAL A 45 -29.70 -0.87 24.19
C VAL A 45 -29.34 -1.16 22.75
N TYR A 46 -28.29 -0.53 22.25
CA TYR A 46 -27.80 -0.77 20.90
C TYR A 46 -27.10 -2.13 20.90
N GLY A 47 -27.78 -3.16 20.37
CA GLY A 47 -27.28 -4.54 20.32
C GLY A 47 -26.22 -4.79 19.23
N GLY A 48 -25.42 -3.78 18.90
CA GLY A 48 -24.49 -3.79 17.78
C GLY A 48 -23.10 -3.25 18.15
N ILE A 49 -22.15 -3.40 17.23
CA ILE A 49 -20.76 -2.98 17.46
C ILE A 49 -20.62 -1.46 17.27
N THR A 50 -19.96 -0.78 18.21
CA THR A 50 -19.64 0.64 18.10
C THR A 50 -18.13 0.87 17.96
N TYR A 51 -17.72 1.38 16.82
CA TYR A 51 -16.36 1.87 16.60
C TYR A 51 -16.24 3.34 17.01
N VAL A 52 -15.15 3.70 17.70
CA VAL A 52 -14.89 5.09 18.12
C VAL A 52 -13.56 5.59 17.54
N VAL A 53 -13.62 6.72 16.84
CA VAL A 53 -12.44 7.38 16.23
C VAL A 53 -12.21 8.76 16.84
N PRO A 54 -10.97 9.29 16.91
CA PRO A 54 -10.71 10.57 17.55
C PRO A 54 -11.08 11.70 16.61
N CYS A 55 -11.40 12.89 17.13
CA CYS A 55 -11.49 14.08 16.30
C CYS A 55 -10.12 14.53 15.75
N GLY A 56 -10.12 15.32 14.66
CA GLY A 56 -8.90 15.86 14.05
C GLY A 56 -8.51 17.24 14.58
N ALA A 57 -7.20 17.53 14.62
CA ALA A 57 -6.69 18.84 15.02
C ALA A 57 -7.05 19.93 14.00
N GLN A 58 -6.75 19.70 12.72
CA GLN A 58 -7.07 20.63 11.64
C GLN A 58 -8.56 20.57 11.31
N LYS A 59 -9.24 21.73 11.29
CA LYS A 59 -10.68 21.83 11.06
C LYS A 59 -11.01 22.87 9.99
N ARG A 60 -12.20 22.76 9.38
CA ARG A 60 -12.78 23.86 8.60
C ARG A 60 -13.04 25.06 9.52
N ASN A 61 -13.08 26.25 8.92
CA ASN A 61 -13.41 27.50 9.60
C ASN A 61 -14.90 27.84 9.56
N ARG A 62 -15.77 26.87 9.24
CA ARG A 62 -17.22 27.02 9.12
C ARG A 62 -17.93 25.74 9.58
N PRO A 63 -19.22 25.83 9.95
CA PRO A 63 -20.00 24.66 10.33
C PRO A 63 -19.97 23.58 9.24
N ALA A 64 -19.83 22.34 9.67
CA ALA A 64 -19.83 21.17 8.79
C ALA A 64 -20.24 19.93 9.58
N ARG A 65 -20.64 18.87 8.87
CA ARG A 65 -20.81 17.56 9.50
C ARG A 65 -19.50 17.12 10.14
N ALA A 66 -19.55 16.37 11.23
CA ALA A 66 -18.34 15.94 11.94
C ALA A 66 -17.33 15.23 10.99
N ARG A 67 -17.81 14.39 10.06
CA ARG A 67 -16.99 13.74 9.03
C ARG A 67 -16.24 14.71 8.09
N ASP A 68 -16.81 15.89 7.86
CA ASP A 68 -16.30 16.90 6.92
C ASP A 68 -15.57 18.06 7.62
N LEU A 69 -15.80 18.22 8.93
CA LEU A 69 -15.23 19.29 9.73
C LEU A 69 -13.73 19.10 9.89
N TYR A 70 -13.28 17.88 10.18
CA TYR A 70 -11.87 17.56 10.42
C TYR A 70 -11.15 17.26 9.11
N LEU A 71 -9.99 17.88 8.90
CA LEU A 71 -9.22 17.86 7.63
C LEU A 71 -7.93 17.05 7.70
N GLY A 72 -7.57 16.55 8.90
CA GLY A 72 -6.31 15.86 9.12
C GLY A 72 -6.26 14.50 8.42
N GLN A 73 -5.14 14.17 7.77
CA GLN A 73 -4.98 12.89 7.07
C GLN A 73 -5.21 11.67 7.98
N MET A 74 -4.71 11.72 9.22
CA MET A 74 -4.89 10.62 10.17
C MET A 74 -6.37 10.43 10.56
N PHE A 75 -7.13 11.52 10.68
CA PHE A 75 -8.56 11.46 10.97
C PHE A 75 -9.29 10.70 9.85
N HIS A 76 -9.14 11.14 8.61
CA HIS A 76 -9.78 10.47 7.46
C HIS A 76 -9.31 9.02 7.31
N HIS A 77 -8.03 8.76 7.53
CA HIS A 77 -7.48 7.41 7.46
C HIS A 77 -8.17 6.48 8.46
N THR A 78 -8.36 6.94 9.70
CA THR A 78 -8.99 6.19 10.79
C THR A 78 -10.49 6.06 10.60
N LEU A 79 -11.18 7.13 10.20
CA LEU A 79 -12.62 7.11 9.94
C LEU A 79 -12.98 6.08 8.86
N VAL A 80 -12.27 6.10 7.73
CA VAL A 80 -12.50 5.12 6.65
C VAL A 80 -12.19 3.69 7.09
N ALA A 81 -11.20 3.50 7.97
CA ALA A 81 -10.92 2.18 8.51
C ALA A 81 -12.06 1.66 9.39
N ALA A 82 -12.54 2.50 10.31
CA ALA A 82 -13.66 2.19 11.18
C ALA A 82 -14.97 1.97 10.39
N GLU A 83 -15.27 2.81 9.38
CA GLU A 83 -16.48 2.66 8.56
C GLU A 83 -16.47 1.36 7.76
N ARG A 84 -15.31 0.94 7.25
CA ARG A 84 -15.17 -0.35 6.55
C ARG A 84 -15.28 -1.55 7.48
N ALA A 85 -14.65 -1.49 8.65
CA ALA A 85 -14.78 -2.55 9.65
C ALA A 85 -16.23 -2.69 10.10
N ALA A 86 -16.90 -1.58 10.42
CA ALA A 86 -18.32 -1.58 10.75
C ALA A 86 -19.18 -2.19 9.62
N ALA A 87 -18.92 -1.84 8.36
CA ALA A 87 -19.65 -2.42 7.24
C ALA A 87 -19.42 -3.95 7.10
N ALA A 88 -18.18 -4.40 7.30
CA ALA A 88 -17.82 -5.82 7.26
C ALA A 88 -18.49 -6.61 8.40
N ASP A 89 -18.40 -6.12 9.63
CA ASP A 89 -19.03 -6.78 10.78
C ASP A 89 -20.55 -6.80 10.66
N THR A 90 -21.14 -5.74 10.09
CA THR A 90 -22.59 -5.72 9.81
C THR A 90 -22.96 -6.83 8.84
N ALA A 91 -22.15 -7.03 7.80
CA ALA A 91 -22.38 -8.08 6.81
C ALA A 91 -22.16 -9.49 7.37
N GLU A 92 -21.17 -9.67 8.25
CA GLU A 92 -20.81 -10.97 8.83
C GLU A 92 -21.74 -11.40 9.96
N SER A 93 -22.03 -10.49 10.90
CA SER A 93 -22.84 -10.80 12.09
C SER A 93 -24.34 -10.68 11.84
N GLY A 94 -24.76 -9.94 10.81
CA GLY A 94 -26.16 -9.55 10.58
C GLY A 94 -26.69 -8.50 11.57
N SER A 95 -25.88 -8.10 12.57
CA SER A 95 -26.20 -7.05 13.54
C SER A 95 -25.63 -5.71 13.07
N PRO A 96 -26.31 -4.58 13.31
CA PRO A 96 -25.81 -3.29 12.86
C PRO A 96 -24.51 -2.93 13.58
N ALA A 97 -23.50 -2.46 12.86
CA ALA A 97 -22.34 -1.77 13.44
C ALA A 97 -22.28 -0.31 12.98
N ARG A 98 -21.69 0.55 13.81
CA ARG A 98 -21.63 2.00 13.57
C ARG A 98 -20.29 2.60 13.96
N VAL A 99 -20.08 3.85 13.53
CA VAL A 99 -18.93 4.66 13.92
C VAL A 99 -19.39 5.92 14.65
N LEU A 100 -18.74 6.24 15.77
CA LEU A 100 -18.85 7.51 16.48
C LEU A 100 -17.50 8.23 16.48
N ILE A 101 -17.53 9.56 16.56
CA ILE A 101 -16.33 10.39 16.71
C ILE A 101 -16.26 10.90 18.15
N LEU A 102 -15.11 10.76 18.79
CA LEU A 102 -14.84 11.37 20.09
C LEU A 102 -14.22 12.76 19.89
N SER A 103 -15.04 13.79 20.07
CA SER A 103 -14.70 15.21 20.01
C SER A 103 -14.18 15.74 21.33
N GLY A 104 -13.05 16.44 21.32
CA GLY A 104 -12.52 17.13 22.50
C GLY A 104 -13.44 18.19 23.11
N ARG A 105 -14.40 18.75 22.34
CA ARG A 105 -15.40 19.73 22.81
C ARG A 105 -16.79 19.12 22.99
N TYR A 106 -17.23 18.31 22.03
CA TYR A 106 -18.61 17.84 21.97
C TYR A 106 -18.82 16.43 22.52
N GLY A 107 -17.76 15.69 22.88
CA GLY A 107 -17.88 14.29 23.32
C GLY A 107 -18.17 13.34 22.17
N LEU A 108 -19.01 12.33 22.40
CA LEU A 108 -19.40 11.37 21.37
C LEU A 108 -20.41 12.02 20.42
N VAL A 109 -20.09 12.01 19.12
CA VAL A 109 -20.93 12.58 18.07
C VAL A 109 -21.05 11.64 16.88
N HIS A 110 -22.19 11.67 16.21
CA HIS A 110 -22.39 10.93 14.96
C HIS A 110 -21.60 11.60 13.82
N PRO A 111 -21.01 10.86 12.87
CA PRO A 111 -20.29 11.43 11.72
C PRO A 111 -21.07 12.48 10.94
N ASP A 112 -22.40 12.35 10.88
CA ASP A 112 -23.29 13.29 10.17
C ASP A 112 -23.83 14.45 11.03
N GLN A 113 -23.46 14.52 12.30
CA GLN A 113 -23.87 15.62 13.18
C GLN A 113 -23.20 16.92 12.75
N LEU A 114 -23.97 18.00 12.61
CA LEU A 114 -23.46 19.34 12.30
C LEU A 114 -22.76 19.92 13.54
N LEU A 115 -21.52 20.38 13.37
CA LEU A 115 -20.70 20.93 14.45
C LEU A 115 -20.14 22.31 14.06
N GLU A 116 -20.10 23.21 15.04
CA GLU A 116 -19.36 24.47 14.96
C GLU A 116 -17.85 24.20 15.11
N PRO A 117 -16.98 24.91 14.34
CA PRO A 117 -15.54 24.79 14.47
C PRO A 117 -15.07 25.22 15.87
N TYR A 118 -13.98 24.60 16.35
CA TYR A 118 -13.49 24.80 17.70
C TYR A 118 -12.01 24.46 17.84
N GLU A 119 -11.36 25.08 18.82
CA GLU A 119 -9.98 24.78 19.20
C GLU A 119 -9.94 24.23 20.63
N GLN A 120 -10.17 22.93 20.76
CA GLN A 120 -10.09 22.21 22.03
C GLN A 120 -9.45 20.84 21.78
N ARG A 121 -8.36 20.56 22.48
CA ARG A 121 -7.77 19.22 22.53
C ARG A 121 -8.31 18.47 23.75
N ILE A 122 -8.34 17.14 23.67
CA ILE A 122 -8.91 16.30 24.74
C ILE A 122 -8.03 16.19 26.00
N ASP A 123 -6.74 16.50 25.86
CA ASP A 123 -5.72 16.48 26.91
C ASP A 123 -5.52 17.86 27.57
N VAL A 124 -6.26 18.88 27.15
CA VAL A 124 -6.19 20.24 27.69
C VAL A 124 -7.38 20.48 28.62
N PRO A 125 -7.21 21.21 29.74
CA PRO A 125 -8.33 21.65 30.60
C PRO A 125 -9.46 22.31 29.79
N GLY A 126 -10.70 22.10 30.21
CA GLY A 126 -11.89 22.55 29.46
C GLY A 126 -12.37 21.58 28.37
N ALA A 127 -11.65 20.48 28.13
CA ALA A 127 -12.15 19.38 27.32
C ALA A 127 -13.41 18.75 27.92
N VAL A 128 -14.20 18.11 27.06
CA VAL A 128 -15.40 17.38 27.46
C VAL A 128 -15.13 16.41 28.62
N SER A 129 -16.03 16.41 29.61
CA SER A 129 -15.90 15.58 30.81
C SER A 129 -16.26 14.12 30.54
N ALA A 130 -15.70 13.20 31.34
CA ALA A 130 -16.07 11.79 31.28
C ALA A 130 -17.56 11.57 31.59
N ALA A 131 -18.14 12.36 32.51
CA ALA A 131 -19.57 12.30 32.83
C ALA A 131 -20.45 12.68 31.64
N THR A 132 -20.06 13.71 30.87
CA THR A 132 -20.77 14.10 29.64
C THR A 132 -20.70 12.99 28.59
N ILE A 133 -19.52 12.36 28.42
CA ILE A 133 -19.35 11.23 27.51
C ILE A 133 -20.20 10.04 27.96
N ALA A 134 -20.28 9.74 29.25
CA ALA A 134 -21.08 8.65 29.80
C ALA A 134 -22.59 8.86 29.55
N ALA A 135 -23.08 10.08 29.76
CA ALA A 135 -24.46 10.44 29.45
C ALA A 135 -24.78 10.31 27.96
N GLN A 136 -23.85 10.74 27.09
CA GLN A 136 -23.98 10.56 25.65
C GLN A 136 -23.93 9.10 25.23
N ALA A 137 -23.02 8.31 25.80
CA ALA A 137 -22.91 6.87 25.55
C ALA A 137 -24.24 6.19 25.86
N THR A 138 -24.83 6.48 27.01
CA THR A 138 -26.16 5.99 27.41
C THR A 138 -27.24 6.43 26.41
N ALA A 139 -27.22 7.69 25.97
CA ALA A 139 -28.16 8.19 24.96
C ALA A 139 -27.99 7.50 23.59
N PHE A 140 -26.76 7.09 23.25
CA PHE A 140 -26.47 6.27 22.06
C PHE A 140 -26.80 4.78 22.27
N GLY A 141 -27.30 4.37 23.43
CA GLY A 141 -27.59 2.97 23.75
C GLY A 141 -26.35 2.13 24.06
N ILE A 142 -25.22 2.76 24.40
CA ILE A 142 -24.01 2.09 24.89
C ILE A 142 -24.19 1.88 26.40
N GLY A 143 -24.41 0.64 26.80
CA GLY A 143 -24.55 0.22 28.20
C GLY A 143 -24.08 -1.22 28.37
N TRP A 144 -24.50 -1.89 29.43
CA TRP A 144 -24.13 -3.28 29.72
C TRP A 144 -24.16 -4.18 28.47
N ARG A 145 -23.05 -4.90 28.22
CA ARG A 145 -22.78 -5.75 27.03
C ARG A 145 -22.55 -5.04 25.69
N ALA A 146 -22.47 -3.70 25.66
CA ALA A 146 -22.09 -3.02 24.43
C ALA A 146 -20.65 -3.38 24.01
N GLU A 147 -20.47 -3.65 22.72
CA GLU A 147 -19.17 -3.89 22.12
C GLU A 147 -18.61 -2.56 21.59
N VAL A 148 -17.47 -2.12 22.12
CA VAL A 148 -16.88 -0.82 21.81
C VAL A 148 -15.41 -0.96 21.42
N TYR A 149 -15.12 -0.77 20.13
CA TYR A 149 -13.76 -0.81 19.58
C TYR A 149 -13.23 0.61 19.38
N ALA A 150 -12.14 0.94 20.07
CA ALA A 150 -11.54 2.27 20.04
C ALA A 150 -10.29 2.32 19.16
N LEU A 151 -10.35 3.09 18.08
CA LEU A 151 -9.18 3.47 17.28
C LEU A 151 -8.63 4.81 17.78
N LEU A 152 -8.33 4.90 19.08
CA LEU A 152 -8.06 6.16 19.79
C LEU A 152 -6.60 6.27 20.25
N PRO A 153 -5.91 7.40 20.04
CA PRO A 153 -4.65 7.69 20.72
C PRO A 153 -4.83 7.72 22.24
N LYS A 154 -3.76 7.41 22.99
CA LYS A 154 -3.79 7.23 24.46
C LYS A 154 -4.63 8.25 25.24
N ALA A 155 -4.50 9.55 24.95
CA ALA A 155 -5.26 10.60 25.65
C ALA A 155 -6.78 10.53 25.39
N TYR A 156 -7.19 10.15 24.17
CA TYR A 156 -8.59 9.94 23.83
C TYR A 156 -9.12 8.65 24.46
N LEU A 157 -8.33 7.58 24.38
CA LEU A 157 -8.69 6.27 24.94
C LEU A 157 -8.94 6.37 26.44
N ALA A 158 -8.02 6.98 27.19
CA ALA A 158 -8.15 7.17 28.64
C ALA A 158 -9.42 7.96 29.01
N ARG A 159 -9.83 8.93 28.18
CA ARG A 159 -11.05 9.69 28.40
C ARG A 159 -12.30 8.87 28.14
N LEU A 160 -12.32 8.06 27.09
CA LEU A 160 -13.44 7.17 26.77
C LEU A 160 -13.58 6.07 27.82
N ASP A 161 -12.48 5.43 28.20
CA ASP A 161 -12.44 4.37 29.21
C ASP A 161 -12.97 4.87 30.55
N ALA A 162 -12.52 6.04 31.01
CA ALA A 162 -13.03 6.67 32.22
C ALA A 162 -14.54 6.97 32.18
N ALA A 163 -15.10 7.21 30.99
CA ALA A 163 -16.52 7.49 30.81
C ALA A 163 -17.38 6.22 30.72
N LEU A 164 -16.85 5.14 30.16
CA LEU A 164 -17.58 3.90 29.94
C LEU A 164 -17.44 2.90 31.10
N LYS A 165 -16.39 3.03 31.92
CA LYS A 165 -16.18 2.20 33.11
C LYS A 165 -17.36 2.21 34.09
N PRO A 166 -18.00 3.34 34.43
CA PRO A 166 -19.19 3.34 35.31
C PRO A 166 -20.44 2.68 34.70
N LEU A 167 -20.44 2.45 33.38
CA LEU A 167 -21.52 1.78 32.66
C LEU A 167 -21.24 0.27 32.50
N ASP A 168 -20.16 -0.23 33.12
CA ASP A 168 -19.66 -1.60 32.96
C ASP A 168 -19.44 -2.00 31.49
N VAL A 169 -18.95 -1.04 30.69
CA VAL A 169 -18.60 -1.26 29.28
C VAL A 169 -17.08 -1.27 29.14
N TYR A 170 -16.55 -2.39 28.65
CA TYR A 170 -15.14 -2.55 28.36
C TYR A 170 -14.82 -2.01 26.96
N VAL A 171 -13.83 -1.12 26.87
CA VAL A 171 -13.35 -0.56 25.60
C VAL A 171 -12.21 -1.43 25.07
N GLN A 172 -12.38 -1.99 23.88
CA GLN A 172 -11.32 -2.71 23.18
C GLN A 172 -10.38 -1.71 22.50
N ASP A 173 -9.15 -1.60 22.99
CA ASP A 173 -8.12 -0.74 22.38
C ASP A 173 -7.58 -1.38 21.10
N VAL A 174 -8.03 -0.88 19.95
CA VAL A 174 -7.57 -1.37 18.64
C VAL A 174 -6.10 -0.99 18.41
N TYR A 175 -5.60 0.07 19.05
CA TYR A 175 -4.22 0.50 18.96
C TYR A 175 -3.35 -0.03 20.11
N GLU A 176 -3.76 -1.09 20.79
CA GLU A 176 -2.96 -1.71 21.84
C GLU A 176 -1.54 -2.03 21.31
N GLY A 177 -0.52 -1.59 22.05
CA GLY A 177 0.88 -1.77 21.67
C GLY A 177 1.44 -0.72 20.69
N CYS A 178 0.63 0.16 20.10
CA CYS A 178 1.12 1.26 19.26
C CYS A 178 1.84 2.34 20.09
N GLY A 179 3.10 2.62 19.75
CA GLY A 179 3.91 3.72 20.28
C GLY A 179 3.89 4.99 19.43
N SER A 180 3.44 4.92 18.17
CA SER A 180 3.50 6.03 17.22
C SER A 180 2.26 6.15 16.32
N ILE A 181 2.05 7.34 15.75
CA ILE A 181 1.00 7.59 14.74
C ILE A 181 1.17 6.69 13.50
N PHE A 182 2.40 6.26 13.21
CA PHE A 182 2.72 5.39 12.10
C PHE A 182 2.23 3.95 12.34
N GLU A 183 2.43 3.41 13.54
CA GLU A 183 1.91 2.10 13.92
C GLU A 183 0.38 2.09 13.97
N GLN A 184 -0.24 3.19 14.42
CA GLN A 184 -1.70 3.35 14.36
C GLN A 184 -2.22 3.31 12.91
N ARG A 185 -1.53 3.96 11.96
CA ARG A 185 -1.89 3.86 10.53
C ARG A 185 -1.76 2.44 10.00
N ARG A 186 -0.76 1.68 10.46
CA ARG A 186 -0.61 0.26 10.11
C ARG A 186 -1.80 -0.56 10.58
N VAL A 187 -2.21 -0.40 11.85
CA VAL A 187 -3.39 -1.07 12.40
C VAL A 187 -4.65 -0.74 11.59
N ASN A 188 -4.89 0.54 11.27
CA ASN A 188 -6.03 0.95 10.45
C ASN A 188 -6.09 0.23 9.11
N THR A 189 -4.95 -0.16 8.54
CA THR A 189 -4.93 -0.93 7.30
C THR A 189 -5.46 -2.35 7.51
N PHE A 190 -5.03 -3.01 8.58
CA PHE A 190 -5.53 -4.36 8.90
C PHE A 190 -7.03 -4.32 9.24
N VAL A 191 -7.47 -3.29 9.98
CA VAL A 191 -8.88 -3.06 10.28
C VAL A 191 -9.71 -2.82 9.01
N ARG A 192 -9.14 -2.24 7.94
CA ARG A 192 -9.80 -2.09 6.62
C ARG A 192 -10.00 -3.41 5.88
N LEU A 193 -9.33 -4.49 6.29
CA LEU A 193 -9.28 -5.77 5.60
C LEU A 193 -9.73 -6.96 6.49
N PRO A 194 -10.89 -6.92 7.20
CA PRO A 194 -11.35 -8.10 7.91
C PRO A 194 -11.62 -9.21 6.87
N GLY A 195 -11.01 -10.37 7.04
CA GLY A 195 -11.25 -11.53 6.17
C GLY A 195 -10.47 -11.57 4.85
N ALA A 196 -9.61 -10.60 4.54
CA ALA A 196 -8.58 -10.86 3.54
C ALA A 196 -7.52 -11.76 4.20
N ALA A 197 -7.72 -13.09 4.12
CA ALA A 197 -6.58 -14.01 4.07
C ALA A 197 -5.56 -13.30 3.19
N ALA A 198 -4.41 -12.91 3.78
CA ALA A 198 -3.41 -12.04 3.16
C ALA A 198 -3.34 -12.44 1.71
N ALA A 199 -3.96 -11.63 0.83
CA ALA A 199 -4.27 -12.10 -0.50
C ALA A 199 -2.92 -12.37 -1.12
N ASP A 200 -2.59 -13.66 -1.14
CA ASP A 200 -1.44 -14.19 -1.81
C ASP A 200 -1.83 -14.03 -3.27
N THR A 201 -1.72 -12.78 -3.74
CA THR A 201 -1.83 -12.43 -5.15
C THR A 201 -0.60 -12.97 -5.89
N ASP A 202 0.04 -14.02 -5.36
CA ASP A 202 1.12 -14.78 -5.96
C ASP A 202 0.64 -15.58 -7.17
N THR A 203 -0.67 -15.68 -7.38
CA THR A 203 -1.19 -16.01 -8.71
C THR A 203 -1.19 -14.77 -9.58
N ALA A 204 -0.11 -14.61 -10.35
CA ALA A 204 -0.11 -13.87 -11.61
C ALA A 204 -1.26 -14.41 -12.49
N GLY A 205 -2.45 -13.81 -12.38
CA GLY A 205 -3.51 -14.01 -13.35
C GLY A 205 -3.04 -13.53 -14.73
N PRO A 206 -3.68 -13.98 -15.82
CA PRO A 206 -3.36 -13.51 -17.16
C PRO A 206 -3.63 -12.00 -17.26
N GLY A 207 -2.57 -11.18 -17.30
CA GLY A 207 -2.69 -9.72 -17.41
C GLY A 207 -1.42 -8.97 -17.00
N LEU A 208 -1.31 -7.71 -17.44
CA LEU A 208 -0.20 -6.84 -17.10
C LEU A 208 -0.21 -6.49 -15.61
N LEU A 209 0.88 -6.80 -14.89
CA LEU A 209 1.06 -6.38 -13.50
C LEU A 209 1.55 -4.93 -13.42
N VAL A 210 0.95 -4.12 -12.56
CA VAL A 210 1.29 -2.70 -12.40
C VAL A 210 1.81 -2.43 -10.99
N TRP A 211 3.08 -2.02 -10.89
CA TRP A 211 3.68 -1.52 -9.65
C TRP A 211 3.43 -0.01 -9.53
N ILE A 212 2.65 0.39 -8.53
CA ILE A 212 2.30 1.79 -8.32
C ILE A 212 3.50 2.51 -7.69
N GLY A 213 4.09 3.45 -8.42
CA GLY A 213 5.17 4.28 -7.88
C GLY A 213 4.63 5.18 -6.76
N GLY A 214 5.10 4.96 -5.54
CA GLY A 214 4.55 5.55 -4.31
C GLY A 214 5.58 6.22 -3.41
N ASP A 215 5.10 6.89 -2.36
CA ASP A 215 5.93 7.26 -1.22
C ASP A 215 6.02 6.11 -0.21
N VAL A 216 6.91 6.19 0.77
CA VAL A 216 7.15 5.10 1.74
C VAL A 216 5.86 4.71 2.47
N SER A 217 4.95 5.66 2.74
CA SER A 217 3.65 5.34 3.36
C SER A 217 2.75 4.44 2.51
N ALA A 218 2.99 4.34 1.20
CA ALA A 218 2.20 3.50 0.30
C ALA A 218 2.38 2.00 0.59
N LEU A 219 3.45 1.61 1.31
CA LEU A 219 3.68 0.25 1.80
C LEU A 219 2.56 -0.25 2.74
N TRP A 220 1.74 0.65 3.28
CA TRP A 220 0.56 0.31 4.08
C TRP A 220 -0.74 0.30 3.30
N GLU A 221 -0.81 0.67 2.04
CA GLU A 221 -2.11 0.81 1.37
C GLU A 221 -2.70 -0.55 0.93
N GLY A 222 -1.93 -1.64 1.04
CA GLY A 222 -2.32 -2.98 0.61
C GLY A 222 -2.19 -3.20 -0.91
N ASP A 223 -1.57 -2.25 -1.61
CA ASP A 223 -1.34 -2.30 -3.05
C ASP A 223 0.09 -2.73 -3.40
N ARG A 224 0.26 -3.27 -4.61
CA ARG A 224 1.59 -3.51 -5.18
C ARG A 224 2.26 -2.19 -5.52
N VAL A 225 3.32 -1.87 -4.80
CA VAL A 225 4.01 -0.57 -4.93
C VAL A 225 5.46 -0.72 -5.35
N LEU A 226 5.94 0.29 -6.08
CA LEU A 226 7.36 0.52 -6.30
C LEU A 226 7.80 1.70 -5.44
N ILE A 227 8.84 1.47 -4.62
CA ILE A 227 9.40 2.49 -3.73
C ILE A 227 10.81 2.82 -4.19
N SER A 228 11.11 4.12 -4.28
CA SER A 228 12.46 4.58 -4.61
C SER A 228 13.38 4.51 -3.39
N TYR A 229 14.57 3.97 -3.58
CA TYR A 229 15.65 3.92 -2.60
C TYR A 229 16.00 5.31 -2.06
N ASP A 230 15.97 6.34 -2.91
CA ASP A 230 16.22 7.72 -2.50
C ASP A 230 15.24 8.21 -1.44
N ARG A 231 13.97 7.78 -1.51
CA ARG A 231 12.98 8.10 -0.48
C ARG A 231 13.20 7.23 0.74
N LEU A 232 13.36 5.92 0.53
CA LEU A 232 13.42 4.94 1.60
C LEU A 232 14.64 5.12 2.52
N ARG A 233 15.80 5.47 1.97
CA ARG A 233 17.04 5.69 2.74
C ARG A 233 16.98 6.87 3.71
N THR A 234 16.02 7.78 3.53
CA THR A 234 15.81 8.90 4.46
C THR A 234 14.96 8.50 5.68
N VAL A 235 14.31 7.34 5.61
CA VAL A 235 13.42 6.84 6.65
C VAL A 235 14.22 6.01 7.66
N LYS A 236 14.21 6.46 8.92
CA LYS A 236 14.89 5.76 10.03
C LYS A 236 14.22 4.43 10.35
N THR A 237 12.90 4.44 10.48
CA THR A 237 12.08 3.28 10.81
C THR A 237 11.08 3.05 9.68
N PRO A 238 11.41 2.21 8.70
CA PRO A 238 10.52 1.97 7.58
C PRO A 238 9.27 1.19 8.03
N PRO A 239 8.14 1.38 7.34
CA PRO A 239 6.92 0.63 7.61
C PRO A 239 7.08 -0.85 7.24
N VAL A 240 6.38 -1.75 7.95
CA VAL A 240 6.17 -3.13 7.48
C VAL A 240 5.16 -3.13 6.34
N ALA A 241 5.49 -3.77 5.21
CA ALA A 241 4.63 -3.82 4.03
C ALA A 241 3.42 -4.72 4.24
N THR A 242 2.25 -4.25 3.78
CA THR A 242 0.99 -5.03 3.80
C THR A 242 0.74 -5.80 2.51
N ALA A 243 1.50 -5.51 1.45
CA ALA A 243 1.47 -6.20 0.16
C ALA A 243 2.87 -6.35 -0.43
N ALA A 244 3.00 -7.10 -1.52
CA ALA A 244 4.25 -7.23 -2.25
C ALA A 244 4.72 -5.87 -2.76
N TRP A 245 6.03 -5.62 -2.75
CA TRP A 245 6.61 -4.37 -3.25
C TRP A 245 7.97 -4.60 -3.91
N VAL A 246 8.40 -3.62 -4.69
CA VAL A 246 9.68 -3.64 -5.42
C VAL A 246 10.46 -2.37 -5.15
N LEU A 247 11.80 -2.47 -5.16
CA LEU A 247 12.69 -1.35 -4.88
C LEU A 247 13.28 -0.82 -6.19
N ASP A 248 13.05 0.46 -6.48
CA ASP A 248 13.77 1.21 -7.52
C ASP A 248 15.01 1.87 -6.91
N SER A 249 16.15 1.81 -7.61
CA SER A 249 17.39 2.45 -7.16
C SER A 249 17.33 3.97 -7.23
N GLY A 250 16.41 4.53 -8.02
CA GLY A 250 16.29 5.96 -8.28
C GLY A 250 17.30 6.50 -9.30
N ALA A 251 17.93 5.60 -10.09
CA ALA A 251 19.06 5.89 -10.97
C ALA A 251 18.87 7.14 -11.83
N TYR A 252 17.71 7.27 -12.47
CA TYR A 252 17.42 8.36 -13.38
C TYR A 252 17.61 9.74 -12.71
N ARG A 253 16.93 9.96 -11.57
CA ARG A 253 17.01 11.23 -10.82
C ARG A 253 18.36 11.39 -10.13
N HIS A 254 18.91 10.31 -9.59
CA HIS A 254 20.16 10.34 -8.85
C HIS A 254 21.33 10.74 -9.76
N LEU A 255 21.43 10.15 -10.96
CA LEU A 255 22.51 10.43 -11.91
C LEU A 255 22.34 11.76 -12.63
N GLU A 256 21.12 12.20 -12.96
CA GLU A 256 20.91 13.57 -13.49
C GLU A 256 21.41 14.63 -12.50
N LYS A 257 21.18 14.42 -11.19
CA LYS A 257 21.58 15.39 -10.15
C LYS A 257 23.06 15.29 -9.78
N ASN A 258 23.54 14.08 -9.51
CA ASN A 258 24.85 13.87 -8.88
C ASN A 258 25.93 13.43 -9.88
N ARG A 259 25.55 13.11 -11.13
CA ARG A 259 26.43 12.63 -12.22
C ARG A 259 27.15 11.31 -11.94
N THR A 260 27.01 10.77 -10.73
CA THR A 260 27.55 9.50 -10.26
C THR A 260 26.75 8.97 -9.08
N TRP A 261 26.90 7.68 -8.77
CA TRP A 261 26.36 7.09 -7.55
C TRP A 261 27.11 7.61 -6.32
N THR A 262 26.37 8.09 -5.32
CA THR A 262 26.95 8.57 -4.04
C THR A 262 26.85 7.52 -2.92
N VAL A 263 26.20 6.39 -3.20
CA VAL A 263 26.09 5.24 -2.32
C VAL A 263 26.84 4.09 -2.96
N SER A 264 27.73 3.45 -2.20
CA SER A 264 28.48 2.29 -2.69
C SER A 264 27.57 1.08 -2.87
N ALA A 265 27.95 0.17 -3.78
CA ALA A 265 27.22 -1.08 -4.00
C ALA A 265 27.09 -1.90 -2.71
N ALA A 266 28.14 -1.95 -1.88
CA ALA A 266 28.12 -2.64 -0.60
C ALA A 266 27.09 -2.03 0.38
N ARG A 267 27.01 -0.68 0.44
CA ARG A 267 26.01 -0.01 1.27
C ARG A 267 24.60 -0.24 0.74
N TYR A 268 24.41 -0.15 -0.57
CA TYR A 268 23.11 -0.40 -1.20
C TYR A 268 22.63 -1.84 -0.95
N ALA A 269 23.52 -2.83 -1.11
CA ALA A 269 23.22 -4.23 -0.80
C ALA A 269 22.84 -4.45 0.68
N ALA A 270 23.57 -3.82 1.61
CA ALA A 270 23.24 -3.87 3.03
C ALA A 270 21.88 -3.24 3.33
N ASP A 271 21.56 -2.13 2.69
CA ASP A 271 20.24 -1.50 2.83
C ASP A 271 19.12 -2.37 2.23
N ILE A 272 19.34 -3.02 1.08
CA ILE A 272 18.38 -3.98 0.50
C ILE A 272 18.09 -5.11 1.49
N ARG A 273 19.13 -5.73 2.05
CA ARG A 273 18.97 -6.78 3.08
C ARG A 273 18.16 -6.28 4.27
N ARG A 274 18.49 -5.08 4.76
CA ARG A 274 17.78 -4.44 5.86
C ARG A 274 16.31 -4.25 5.52
N TYR A 275 15.99 -3.73 4.33
CA TYR A 275 14.61 -3.53 3.92
C TYR A 275 13.87 -4.84 3.72
N ALA A 276 14.49 -5.86 3.15
CA ALA A 276 13.88 -7.18 3.03
C ALA A 276 13.49 -7.74 4.41
N ALA A 277 14.35 -7.58 5.42
CA ALA A 277 14.09 -8.05 6.78
C ALA A 277 13.10 -7.18 7.57
N GLU A 278 13.26 -5.85 7.56
CA GLU A 278 12.46 -4.92 8.37
C GLU A 278 11.07 -4.65 7.76
N ILE A 279 10.98 -4.56 6.43
CA ILE A 279 9.74 -4.21 5.72
C ILE A 279 8.97 -5.49 5.34
N GLY A 280 9.69 -6.56 4.97
CA GLY A 280 9.10 -7.79 4.46
C GLY A 280 8.50 -7.64 3.06
N ARG A 281 8.16 -8.76 2.41
CA ARG A 281 7.45 -8.81 1.10
C ARG A 281 8.13 -8.06 -0.07
N LEU A 282 9.44 -7.83 0.02
CA LEU A 282 10.23 -7.29 -1.09
C LEU A 282 10.44 -8.38 -2.15
N VAL A 283 9.92 -8.16 -3.36
CA VAL A 283 9.94 -9.16 -4.44
C VAL A 283 11.25 -9.14 -5.22
N TRP A 284 11.74 -7.95 -5.56
CA TRP A 284 13.03 -7.74 -6.20
C TRP A 284 13.49 -6.29 -5.99
N ALA A 285 14.80 -6.09 -6.13
CA ALA A 285 15.40 -4.76 -6.18
C ALA A 285 16.03 -4.50 -7.55
N ALA A 286 15.84 -3.30 -8.08
CA ALA A 286 16.60 -2.81 -9.22
C ALA A 286 18.07 -2.62 -8.83
N PRO A 287 19.03 -2.82 -9.74
CA PRO A 287 20.44 -2.54 -9.49
C PRO A 287 20.69 -1.02 -9.45
N GLN A 288 21.91 -0.62 -9.10
CA GLN A 288 22.39 0.75 -9.32
C GLN A 288 22.73 0.94 -10.81
N ASP A 289 21.72 0.81 -11.67
CA ASP A 289 21.85 0.91 -13.11
C ASP A 289 22.25 2.32 -13.57
N TRP A 290 22.67 2.39 -14.83
CA TRP A 290 23.05 3.62 -15.50
C TRP A 290 22.19 3.78 -16.75
N PRO A 291 20.98 4.38 -16.64
CA PRO A 291 20.09 4.54 -17.79
C PRO A 291 20.79 5.28 -18.93
N ALA A 292 20.80 4.69 -20.12
CA ALA A 292 21.39 5.25 -21.35
C ALA A 292 20.36 6.13 -22.08
N SER A 293 19.70 7.00 -21.32
CA SER A 293 18.79 8.00 -21.87
C SER A 293 19.59 9.24 -22.32
N PRO A 294 19.11 10.04 -23.29
CA PRO A 294 19.79 11.26 -23.70
C PRO A 294 20.12 12.18 -22.51
N ARG A 295 19.18 12.38 -21.57
CA ARG A 295 19.41 13.25 -20.42
C ARG A 295 20.48 12.72 -19.48
N THR A 296 20.46 11.43 -19.17
CA THR A 296 21.42 10.83 -18.24
C THR A 296 22.81 10.76 -18.87
N LEU A 297 22.93 10.43 -20.16
CA LEU A 297 24.20 10.44 -20.89
C LEU A 297 24.80 11.86 -20.92
N THR A 298 23.99 12.88 -21.19
CA THR A 298 24.44 14.29 -21.12
C THR A 298 24.88 14.67 -19.72
N ALA A 299 24.15 14.28 -18.67
CA ALA A 299 24.47 14.63 -17.30
C ALA A 299 25.78 13.98 -16.82
N THR A 300 26.00 12.70 -17.13
CA THR A 300 27.21 11.98 -16.71
C THR A 300 28.41 12.32 -17.60
N GLY A 301 28.19 12.65 -18.87
CA GLY A 301 29.24 12.83 -19.87
C GLY A 301 29.84 11.51 -20.37
N LEU A 302 29.17 10.39 -20.09
CA LEU A 302 29.61 9.04 -20.48
C LEU A 302 28.86 8.57 -21.74
N THR A 303 29.47 7.61 -22.42
CA THR A 303 28.88 6.94 -23.58
C THR A 303 27.82 5.92 -23.18
N GLU A 304 26.98 5.54 -24.15
CA GLU A 304 26.04 4.42 -24.02
C GLU A 304 26.76 3.14 -23.55
N PHE A 305 27.90 2.82 -24.15
CA PHE A 305 28.68 1.63 -23.83
C PHE A 305 29.12 1.62 -22.35
N GLU A 306 29.60 2.74 -21.83
CA GLU A 306 30.01 2.85 -20.43
C GLU A 306 28.84 2.71 -19.47
N HIS A 307 27.66 3.24 -19.82
CA HIS A 307 26.43 3.03 -19.07
C HIS A 307 26.00 1.55 -19.05
N GLN A 308 26.11 0.86 -20.18
CA GLN A 308 25.79 -0.57 -20.27
C GLN A 308 26.73 -1.42 -19.42
N ILE A 309 28.05 -1.19 -19.54
CA ILE A 309 29.06 -1.89 -18.72
C ILE A 309 28.81 -1.65 -17.23
N ARG A 310 28.60 -0.40 -16.81
CA ARG A 310 28.36 -0.09 -15.38
C ARG A 310 27.06 -0.69 -14.86
N THR A 311 26.02 -0.76 -15.70
CA THR A 311 24.76 -1.44 -15.35
C THR A 311 24.98 -2.94 -15.16
N THR A 312 25.66 -3.59 -16.11
CA THR A 312 26.01 -5.02 -16.01
C THR A 312 26.84 -5.31 -14.76
N VAL A 313 27.87 -4.50 -14.50
CA VAL A 313 28.72 -4.61 -13.30
C VAL A 313 27.90 -4.45 -12.02
N SER A 314 26.95 -3.52 -11.98
CA SER A 314 26.09 -3.32 -10.80
C SER A 314 25.27 -4.58 -10.48
N VAL A 315 24.68 -5.23 -11.48
CA VAL A 315 23.95 -6.49 -11.30
C VAL A 315 24.86 -7.57 -10.72
N ILE A 316 26.05 -7.76 -11.30
CA ILE A 316 27.01 -8.76 -10.85
C ILE A 316 27.46 -8.51 -9.41
N GLN A 317 27.82 -7.26 -9.09
CA GLN A 317 28.27 -6.88 -7.75
C GLN A 317 27.18 -7.08 -6.69
N LEU A 318 25.93 -6.71 -6.99
CA LEU A 318 24.84 -6.83 -6.03
C LEU A 318 24.43 -8.30 -5.84
N ARG A 319 24.45 -9.13 -6.89
CA ARG A 319 24.24 -10.57 -6.77
C ARG A 319 25.34 -11.24 -5.94
N ALA A 320 26.60 -10.87 -6.16
CA ALA A 320 27.73 -11.37 -5.38
C ALA A 320 27.69 -10.93 -3.91
N ALA A 321 27.07 -9.79 -3.60
CA ALA A 321 26.93 -9.28 -2.24
C ALA A 321 25.84 -9.97 -1.39
N ASP A 322 25.07 -10.89 -2.00
CA ASP A 322 23.92 -11.58 -1.41
C ASP A 322 22.96 -10.63 -0.69
N THR A 323 22.07 -10.02 -1.48
CA THR A 323 21.07 -9.07 -0.99
C THR A 323 19.88 -9.72 -0.29
N GLY A 324 19.80 -11.05 -0.22
CA GLY A 324 18.66 -11.79 0.35
C GLY A 324 17.37 -11.71 -0.48
N VAL A 325 17.36 -10.97 -1.59
CA VAL A 325 16.27 -10.85 -2.56
C VAL A 325 16.84 -10.78 -3.99
N PRO A 326 16.09 -11.18 -5.02
CA PRO A 326 16.52 -11.08 -6.41
C PRO A 326 16.90 -9.66 -6.83
N ILE A 327 18.01 -9.53 -7.56
CA ILE A 327 18.40 -8.31 -8.28
C ILE A 327 17.94 -8.45 -9.72
N LEU A 328 17.01 -7.58 -10.13
CA LEU A 328 16.43 -7.57 -11.46
C LEU A 328 17.48 -7.12 -12.48
N PRO A 329 17.93 -7.95 -13.44
CA PRO A 329 18.84 -7.48 -14.47
C PRO A 329 18.12 -6.47 -15.38
N VAL A 330 18.80 -5.37 -15.70
CA VAL A 330 18.22 -4.26 -16.47
C VAL A 330 18.98 -4.04 -17.77
N LEU A 331 18.25 -4.13 -18.88
CA LEU A 331 18.71 -3.69 -20.19
C LEU A 331 18.50 -2.18 -20.33
N THR A 332 19.45 -1.55 -21.00
CA THR A 332 19.44 -0.11 -21.30
C THR A 332 20.19 0.15 -22.59
N GLY A 333 19.74 1.16 -23.34
CA GLY A 333 20.36 1.59 -24.59
C GLY A 333 19.83 2.95 -25.03
N ALA A 334 20.64 3.63 -25.83
CA ALA A 334 20.31 4.88 -26.53
C ALA A 334 19.53 4.61 -27.83
N THR A 335 19.77 3.45 -28.47
CA THR A 335 19.16 3.03 -29.74
C THR A 335 18.68 1.57 -29.65
N PRO A 336 17.76 1.10 -30.53
CA PRO A 336 17.35 -0.31 -30.54
C PRO A 336 18.51 -1.31 -30.64
N ALA A 337 19.47 -1.09 -31.55
CA ALA A 337 20.68 -1.90 -31.66
C ALA A 337 21.54 -1.86 -30.38
N GLY A 338 21.50 -0.75 -29.64
CA GLY A 338 22.09 -0.62 -28.32
C GLY A 338 21.57 -1.62 -27.30
N TYR A 339 20.26 -1.88 -27.29
CA TYR A 339 19.68 -2.88 -26.39
C TYR A 339 20.18 -4.29 -26.69
N LEU A 340 20.31 -4.66 -27.97
CA LEU A 340 20.87 -5.95 -28.37
C LEU A 340 22.34 -6.08 -28.00
N ARG A 341 23.13 -5.01 -28.15
CA ARG A 341 24.53 -4.99 -27.66
C ARG A 341 24.58 -5.25 -26.15
N HIS A 342 23.69 -4.64 -25.38
CA HIS A 342 23.67 -4.86 -23.93
C HIS A 342 23.21 -6.28 -23.56
N LEU A 343 22.29 -6.87 -24.32
CA LEU A 343 21.93 -8.29 -24.18
C LEU A 343 23.17 -9.19 -24.39
N ASP A 344 23.95 -8.95 -25.45
CA ASP A 344 25.21 -9.68 -25.68
C ASP A 344 26.25 -9.42 -24.58
N MET A 345 26.33 -8.19 -24.03
CA MET A 345 27.21 -7.89 -22.90
C MET A 345 26.88 -8.73 -21.66
N TYR A 346 25.59 -8.86 -21.29
CA TYR A 346 25.18 -9.73 -20.19
C TYR A 346 25.58 -11.18 -20.46
N ARG A 347 25.32 -11.68 -21.68
CA ARG A 347 25.70 -13.03 -22.10
C ARG A 347 27.21 -13.28 -21.94
N ARG A 348 28.05 -12.34 -22.42
CA ARG A 348 29.51 -12.41 -22.27
C ARG A 348 29.97 -12.33 -20.81
N ALA A 349 29.22 -11.64 -19.97
CA ALA A 349 29.47 -11.57 -18.54
C ALA A 349 28.95 -12.80 -17.77
N GLY A 350 28.44 -13.83 -18.47
CA GLY A 350 27.95 -15.07 -17.87
C GLY A 350 26.53 -14.96 -17.29
N VAL A 351 25.78 -13.92 -17.64
CA VAL A 351 24.38 -13.73 -17.22
C VAL A 351 23.47 -13.99 -18.43
N ASP A 352 22.80 -15.14 -18.43
CA ASP A 352 21.81 -15.48 -19.44
C ASP A 352 20.45 -14.84 -19.13
N LEU A 353 20.12 -13.75 -19.83
CA LEU A 353 18.85 -13.05 -19.64
C LEU A 353 17.62 -13.84 -20.11
N HIS A 354 17.77 -14.89 -20.93
CA HIS A 354 16.66 -15.74 -21.33
C HIS A 354 16.18 -16.63 -20.18
N ALA A 355 17.10 -17.04 -19.30
CA ALA A 355 16.81 -17.82 -18.11
C ALA A 355 16.17 -16.98 -16.98
N GLU A 356 16.36 -15.66 -16.99
CA GLU A 356 15.94 -14.75 -15.91
C GLU A 356 14.41 -14.68 -15.76
N PRO A 357 13.87 -14.75 -14.53
CA PRO A 357 12.43 -14.75 -14.29
C PRO A 357 11.72 -13.48 -14.76
N LEU A 358 12.46 -12.38 -14.84
CA LEU A 358 12.01 -11.09 -15.30
C LEU A 358 13.23 -10.27 -15.71
N VAL A 359 13.13 -9.50 -16.79
CA VAL A 359 14.18 -8.59 -17.26
C VAL A 359 13.63 -7.16 -17.29
N GLY A 360 14.32 -6.24 -16.64
CA GLY A 360 14.00 -4.82 -16.68
C GLY A 360 14.40 -4.16 -17.99
N VAL A 361 13.54 -3.29 -18.53
CA VAL A 361 13.84 -2.46 -19.70
C VAL A 361 13.85 -1.00 -19.25
N GLY A 362 15.05 -0.48 -19.02
CA GLY A 362 15.30 0.90 -18.62
C GLY A 362 15.28 1.88 -19.79
N ALA A 363 15.53 3.16 -19.51
CA ALA A 363 15.72 4.24 -20.50
C ALA A 363 14.63 4.38 -21.59
N LEU A 364 13.39 3.93 -21.32
CA LEU A 364 12.24 4.14 -22.22
C LEU A 364 11.56 5.50 -22.03
N LEU A 365 11.68 6.08 -20.83
CA LEU A 365 11.01 7.33 -20.49
C LEU A 365 11.52 8.50 -21.36
N GLY A 366 10.58 9.28 -21.90
CA GLY A 366 10.88 10.47 -22.72
C GLY A 366 11.13 10.19 -24.20
N ARG A 367 11.12 8.92 -24.63
CA ARG A 367 11.23 8.55 -26.04
C ARG A 367 9.90 8.72 -26.79
N PRO A 368 9.95 8.93 -28.12
CA PRO A 368 8.78 8.77 -28.98
C PRO A 368 8.14 7.38 -28.81
N ARG A 369 6.80 7.34 -28.84
CA ARG A 369 6.01 6.09 -28.66
C ARG A 369 6.46 4.99 -29.61
N ALA A 370 6.63 5.31 -30.89
CA ALA A 370 6.99 4.33 -31.92
C ALA A 370 8.35 3.69 -31.64
N GLU A 371 9.32 4.48 -31.19
CA GLU A 371 10.66 4.01 -30.87
C GLU A 371 10.68 3.12 -29.62
N ALA A 372 9.99 3.53 -28.55
CA ALA A 372 9.86 2.70 -27.35
C ALA A 372 9.15 1.37 -27.64
N ALA A 373 8.12 1.39 -28.48
CA ALA A 373 7.43 0.17 -28.92
C ALA A 373 8.35 -0.74 -29.75
N ALA A 374 9.15 -0.18 -30.66
CA ALA A 374 10.11 -0.94 -31.46
C ALA A 374 11.17 -1.64 -30.58
N ILE A 375 11.67 -0.96 -29.54
CA ILE A 375 12.60 -1.57 -28.56
C ILE A 375 11.96 -2.78 -27.87
N VAL A 376 10.72 -2.64 -27.39
CA VAL A 376 10.02 -3.74 -26.71
C VAL A 376 9.79 -4.93 -27.64
N ARG A 377 9.34 -4.67 -28.88
CA ARG A 377 9.14 -5.72 -29.90
C ARG A 377 10.45 -6.41 -30.26
N LEU A 378 11.53 -5.64 -30.41
CA LEU A 378 12.86 -6.16 -30.69
C LEU A 378 13.35 -7.12 -29.60
N LEU A 379 13.23 -6.72 -28.33
CA LEU A 379 13.62 -7.57 -27.20
C LEU A 379 12.77 -8.84 -27.11
N HIS A 380 11.46 -8.72 -27.38
CA HIS A 380 10.57 -9.87 -27.41
C HIS A 380 10.91 -10.83 -28.56
N ALA A 381 11.17 -10.31 -29.76
CA ALA A 381 11.60 -11.08 -30.93
C ALA A 381 12.97 -11.74 -30.71
N ALA A 382 13.84 -11.12 -29.93
CA ALA A 382 15.10 -11.71 -29.48
C ALA A 382 14.90 -12.82 -28.43
N GLY A 383 13.67 -13.13 -28.01
CA GLY A 383 13.36 -14.23 -27.08
C GLY A 383 13.19 -13.82 -25.63
N LEU A 384 13.16 -12.51 -25.31
CA LEU A 384 12.87 -12.03 -23.95
C LEU A 384 11.38 -11.79 -23.77
N THR A 385 10.67 -12.81 -23.30
CA THR A 385 9.20 -12.79 -23.15
C THR A 385 8.72 -12.26 -21.80
N ARG A 386 9.63 -12.13 -20.81
CA ARG A 386 9.32 -11.71 -19.44
C ARG A 386 9.90 -10.34 -19.12
N LEU A 387 9.22 -9.28 -19.55
CA LEU A 387 9.73 -7.91 -19.49
C LEU A 387 9.04 -7.07 -18.39
N HIS A 388 9.83 -6.33 -17.63
CA HIS A 388 9.40 -5.22 -16.79
C HIS A 388 9.74 -3.89 -17.48
N LEU A 389 8.74 -3.09 -17.88
CA LEU A 389 8.99 -1.82 -18.55
C LEU A 389 9.05 -0.68 -17.53
N PHE A 390 10.26 -0.17 -17.26
CA PHE A 390 10.43 0.92 -16.32
C PHE A 390 9.75 2.20 -16.82
N GLY A 391 8.83 2.74 -16.04
CA GLY A 391 8.05 3.93 -16.39
C GLY A 391 7.06 3.77 -17.54
N GLY A 392 6.80 2.54 -18.01
CA GLY A 392 5.87 2.24 -19.10
C GLY A 392 4.42 2.61 -18.76
N LYS A 393 3.75 3.39 -19.61
CA LYS A 393 2.36 3.84 -19.37
C LYS A 393 1.63 4.34 -20.60
N GLY A 394 0.31 4.45 -20.50
CA GLY A 394 -0.58 5.13 -21.42
C GLY A 394 -0.50 4.55 -22.83
N ARG A 395 -0.31 5.43 -23.81
CA ARG A 395 -0.26 5.09 -25.24
C ARG A 395 0.80 4.04 -25.62
N LEU A 396 1.88 3.89 -24.83
CA LEU A 396 2.82 2.80 -25.07
C LEU A 396 2.15 1.44 -24.86
N LEU A 397 1.34 1.29 -23.81
CA LEU A 397 0.66 0.04 -23.46
C LEU A 397 -0.42 -0.33 -24.48
N GLU A 398 -1.03 0.64 -25.16
CA GLU A 398 -1.92 0.40 -26.30
C GLU A 398 -1.21 -0.32 -27.46
N THR A 399 0.12 -0.23 -27.55
CA THR A 399 0.91 -0.78 -28.67
C THR A 399 1.59 -2.09 -28.33
N VAL A 400 2.16 -2.17 -27.13
CA VAL A 400 3.05 -3.27 -26.70
C VAL A 400 2.76 -3.74 -25.28
N GLY A 401 1.65 -3.33 -24.67
CA GLY A 401 1.31 -3.71 -23.30
C GLY A 401 1.13 -5.21 -23.11
N HIS A 402 0.73 -5.93 -24.16
CA HIS A 402 0.60 -7.39 -24.16
C HIS A 402 1.95 -8.13 -24.20
N LEU A 403 3.06 -7.44 -24.53
CA LEU A 403 4.42 -7.99 -24.53
C LEU A 403 5.13 -7.78 -23.19
N ALA A 404 4.50 -7.09 -22.24
CA ALA A 404 5.07 -6.80 -20.93
C ALA A 404 4.45 -7.68 -19.84
N THR A 405 5.28 -8.22 -18.96
CA THR A 405 4.85 -8.92 -17.75
C THR A 405 4.46 -7.93 -16.67
N SER A 406 5.24 -6.86 -16.52
CA SER A 406 4.90 -5.80 -15.57
C SER A 406 5.41 -4.43 -16.01
N ILE A 407 4.89 -3.39 -15.36
CA ILE A 407 5.36 -2.01 -15.48
C ILE A 407 5.44 -1.36 -14.09
N ASP A 408 6.13 -0.24 -14.00
CA ASP A 408 5.95 0.70 -12.90
C ASP A 408 5.61 2.10 -13.40
N SER A 409 4.96 2.90 -12.55
CA SER A 409 4.96 4.35 -12.75
C SER A 409 4.52 5.15 -11.53
N SER A 410 5.15 6.32 -11.34
CA SER A 410 4.60 7.41 -10.51
C SER A 410 3.68 8.37 -11.28
N GLY A 411 3.32 8.04 -12.53
CA GLY A 411 2.60 8.93 -13.45
C GLY A 411 1.26 9.46 -12.91
N TRP A 412 0.54 8.65 -12.14
CA TRP A 412 -0.70 9.04 -11.46
C TRP A 412 -0.47 10.19 -10.46
N SER A 413 0.56 10.07 -9.62
CA SER A 413 0.93 11.05 -8.60
C SER A 413 1.48 12.32 -9.24
N ASP A 414 2.29 12.18 -10.30
CA ASP A 414 2.84 13.31 -11.06
C ASP A 414 1.75 14.14 -11.74
N GLN A 415 0.72 13.50 -12.32
CA GLN A 415 -0.43 14.19 -12.92
C GLN A 415 -1.26 14.89 -11.85
N ALA A 416 -1.52 14.20 -10.73
CA ALA A 416 -2.27 14.76 -9.62
C ALA A 416 -1.56 15.95 -8.94
N ARG A 417 -0.22 16.00 -8.93
CA ARG A 417 0.54 17.17 -8.43
C ARG A 417 0.34 18.44 -9.25
N ARG A 418 -0.19 18.33 -10.47
CA ARG A 418 -0.47 19.47 -11.36
C ARG A 418 -1.93 19.93 -11.27
N ARG A 419 -2.75 19.27 -10.45
CA ARG A 419 -4.14 19.66 -10.20
C ARG A 419 -4.23 20.35 -8.84
N GLU A 420 -5.00 21.43 -8.78
CA GLU A 420 -5.22 22.22 -7.55
C GLU A 420 -6.50 21.82 -6.81
N GLU A 421 -7.30 20.92 -7.38
CA GLU A 421 -8.57 20.49 -6.81
C GLU A 421 -8.37 19.49 -5.66
N LEU A 422 -9.31 19.52 -4.70
CA LEU A 422 -9.40 18.48 -3.68
C LEU A 422 -9.57 17.10 -4.35
N CYS A 423 -9.02 16.07 -3.72
CA CYS A 423 -9.25 14.71 -4.20
C CYS A 423 -10.76 14.41 -4.19
N PRO A 424 -11.35 13.97 -5.33
CA PRO A 424 -12.78 13.66 -5.42
C PRO A 424 -13.18 12.51 -4.49
N HIS A 425 -12.22 11.66 -4.10
CA HIS A 425 -12.43 10.59 -3.12
C HIS A 425 -12.37 11.07 -1.66
N GLY A 426 -12.01 12.32 -1.39
CA GLY A 426 -11.98 12.89 -0.03
C GLY A 426 -10.91 12.32 0.91
N LEU A 427 -10.00 11.46 0.42
CA LEU A 427 -9.02 10.76 1.27
C LEU A 427 -7.80 11.60 1.63
N VAL A 428 -7.44 12.54 0.76
CA VAL A 428 -6.25 13.39 0.86
C VAL A 428 -6.57 14.77 0.30
N LYS A 429 -5.87 15.81 0.79
CA LYS A 429 -6.05 17.17 0.27
C LYS A 429 -5.84 17.25 -1.25
N TRP A 430 -5.03 16.35 -1.82
CA TRP A 430 -4.73 16.28 -3.27
C TRP A 430 -4.55 14.83 -3.69
N GLU A 431 -4.98 14.46 -4.91
CA GLU A 431 -4.89 13.08 -5.43
C GLU A 431 -3.47 12.49 -5.46
N ARG A 432 -2.42 13.30 -5.27
CA ARG A 432 -1.01 12.88 -5.41
C ARG A 432 -0.61 11.68 -4.53
N ASN A 433 -1.35 11.41 -3.46
CA ASN A 433 -1.15 10.28 -2.56
C ASN A 433 -2.46 9.52 -2.29
N CYS A 434 -3.49 9.66 -3.15
CA CYS A 434 -4.76 8.98 -2.96
C CYS A 434 -4.64 7.50 -3.39
N PRO A 435 -4.83 6.52 -2.49
CA PRO A 435 -4.74 5.10 -2.83
C PRO A 435 -5.81 4.69 -3.84
N GLN A 436 -7.02 5.26 -3.75
CA GLN A 436 -8.08 4.98 -4.70
C GLN A 436 -7.75 5.48 -6.11
N ALA A 437 -7.28 6.72 -6.25
CA ALA A 437 -6.85 7.26 -7.54
C ALA A 437 -5.69 6.45 -8.14
N ALA A 438 -4.77 5.95 -7.31
CA ALA A 438 -3.68 5.09 -7.72
C ALA A 438 -4.18 3.76 -8.29
N ARG A 439 -5.12 3.08 -7.61
CA ARG A 439 -5.75 1.84 -8.07
C ARG A 439 -6.53 2.02 -9.36
N GLU A 440 -7.35 3.07 -9.44
CA GLU A 440 -8.10 3.38 -10.66
C GLU A 440 -7.16 3.65 -11.84
N TRP A 441 -6.03 4.34 -11.59
CA TRP A 441 -5.02 4.56 -12.62
C TRP A 441 -4.35 3.26 -13.06
N ALA A 442 -3.97 2.39 -12.12
CA ALA A 442 -3.36 1.09 -12.41
C ALA A 442 -4.32 0.19 -13.21
N ALA A 443 -5.59 0.12 -12.83
CA ALA A 443 -6.63 -0.60 -13.56
C ALA A 443 -6.78 -0.09 -15.00
N ARG A 444 -6.72 1.24 -15.20
CA ARG A 444 -6.71 1.81 -16.56
C ARG A 444 -5.48 1.37 -17.36
N GLN A 445 -4.29 1.29 -16.76
CA GLN A 445 -3.09 0.81 -17.47
C GLN A 445 -3.23 -0.65 -17.90
N ALA A 446 -3.67 -1.53 -16.99
CA ALA A 446 -3.91 -2.93 -17.28
C ALA A 446 -4.95 -3.11 -18.40
N ALA A 447 -6.03 -2.32 -18.39
CA ALA A 447 -7.05 -2.34 -19.42
C ALA A 447 -6.55 -1.88 -20.80
N LEU A 448 -5.58 -0.95 -20.87
CA LEU A 448 -4.94 -0.56 -22.13
C LEU A 448 -4.12 -1.72 -22.71
N ALA A 449 -3.36 -2.42 -21.86
CA ALA A 449 -2.58 -3.58 -22.27
C ALA A 449 -3.44 -4.75 -22.76
N ALA A 450 -4.56 -5.02 -22.07
CA ALA A 450 -5.50 -6.07 -22.48
C ALA A 450 -6.14 -5.78 -23.86
N ARG A 451 -6.48 -4.52 -24.14
CA ARG A 451 -6.98 -4.11 -25.47
C ARG A 451 -5.93 -4.29 -26.56
N ALA A 452 -4.66 -3.97 -26.26
CA ALA A 452 -3.56 -4.18 -27.19
C ALA A 452 -3.38 -5.67 -27.54
N ALA A 453 -3.58 -6.58 -26.59
CA ALA A 453 -3.55 -8.03 -26.84
C ALA A 453 -4.64 -8.46 -27.83
N SER A 454 -5.82 -7.83 -27.75
CA SER A 454 -6.96 -8.12 -28.62
C SER A 454 -6.78 -7.56 -30.04
N ALA A 455 -5.99 -6.49 -30.21
CA ALA A 455 -5.73 -5.84 -31.49
C ALA A 455 -4.43 -6.29 -32.19
N GLY A 456 -3.52 -6.95 -31.46
CA GLY A 456 -2.15 -7.24 -31.87
C GLY A 456 -1.94 -8.37 -32.89
N GLN A 457 -2.95 -8.74 -33.70
CA GLN A 457 -2.78 -9.70 -34.80
C GLN A 457 -2.36 -9.04 -36.13
N ASP A 458 -2.15 -7.73 -36.17
CA ASP A 458 -1.72 -7.01 -37.38
C ASP A 458 -0.19 -6.85 -37.48
N ALA A 459 0.33 -7.01 -38.71
CA ALA A 459 1.75 -7.12 -39.05
C ALA A 459 2.65 -6.01 -38.47
N ASP A 460 3.82 -6.42 -37.94
CA ASP A 460 4.81 -5.52 -37.35
C ASP A 460 5.57 -4.71 -38.43
N PRO A 461 5.40 -3.38 -38.53
CA PRO A 461 6.08 -2.56 -39.54
C PRO A 461 7.61 -2.54 -39.37
N TRP A 462 8.13 -3.04 -38.25
CA TRP A 462 9.56 -3.20 -38.01
C TRP A 462 10.10 -4.60 -38.32
N ALA A 463 9.26 -5.55 -38.75
CA ALA A 463 9.69 -6.93 -39.02
C ALA A 463 10.92 -7.03 -39.93
N GLY A 464 11.04 -6.16 -40.95
CA GLY A 464 12.21 -6.09 -41.83
C GLY A 464 13.49 -5.63 -41.11
N VAL A 465 13.39 -4.61 -40.24
CA VAL A 465 14.54 -4.11 -39.45
C VAL A 465 14.95 -5.12 -38.37
N LEU A 466 13.97 -5.82 -37.77
CA LEU A 466 14.22 -6.91 -36.84
C LEU A 466 14.96 -8.06 -37.54
N ALA A 467 14.55 -8.41 -38.77
CA ALA A 467 15.19 -9.45 -39.57
C ALA A 467 16.64 -9.12 -39.99
N GLU A 468 17.00 -7.84 -40.12
CA GLU A 468 18.39 -7.42 -40.40
C GLU A 468 19.29 -7.38 -39.15
N LEU A 469 18.73 -7.06 -37.98
CA LEU A 469 19.49 -6.91 -36.74
C LEU A 469 19.73 -8.21 -35.97
N LEU A 470 18.82 -9.19 -36.09
CA LEU A 470 18.90 -10.48 -35.39
C LEU A 470 20.00 -11.45 -35.89
N PRO A 471 20.31 -11.57 -37.20
CA PRO A 471 21.30 -12.54 -37.71
C PRO A 471 22.75 -12.31 -37.23
N SER A 472 23.04 -11.16 -36.60
CA SER A 472 24.37 -10.81 -36.11
C SER A 472 24.68 -11.38 -34.72
N LEU A 473 23.74 -12.11 -34.10
CA LEU A 473 23.76 -12.48 -32.68
C LEU A 473 23.56 -13.98 -32.41
N CYS A 474 23.41 -14.81 -33.45
CA CYS A 474 23.41 -16.28 -33.35
C CYS A 474 24.83 -16.85 -33.38
#